data_AF-A0A7C6H3C7-F1
#
_entry.id   AF-A0A7C6H3C7-F1
#
_cell.length_a   1.000
_cell.length_b   1.000
_cell.length_c   1.000
_cell.angle_alpha   90.00
_cell.angle_beta   90.00
_cell.angle_gamma   90.00
#
_symmetry.space_group_name_H-M   'P 1'
#
loop_
_entity.id
_entity.type
_entity.pdbx_description
1 polymer ?
#
loop_
_entity_poly.entity_id
_entity_poly.type
_entity_poly.pdbx_seq_one_letter_code
_entity_poly.pdbx_strand_id
1 'polypeptide(L)'
;MKRAFLVCALVLLAIVGVGHSAIVHGQTDYSHAVRFVDHYTYTSSTGRVYLYSIFQNASPETLDVYASVKVFNAAGQIVGAKSNDERAVPPGEKTIMQFYFDEPFTTVEYNVEAEESWYTPVIQNLAFESHTALKKEIVSVINHGHEPARYVKVHCLFFSGDEVVYYNSRYFTDRHDEIKPGKEITQELSCPHPYDSIMLILTGRGSAR
;
A
#
# COMPACT_ATOMS: atom_id res chain seq x y z
N MET A 1 -8.73 32.21 -21.81
CA MET A 1 -8.78 30.76 -22.07
C MET A 1 -9.13 30.04 -20.78
N LYS A 2 -10.39 29.63 -20.60
CA LYS A 2 -10.82 28.82 -19.45
C LYS A 2 -10.39 27.37 -19.72
N ARG A 3 -9.44 26.85 -18.95
CA ARG A 3 -9.11 25.42 -18.96
C ARG A 3 -10.25 24.70 -18.23
N ALA A 4 -11.01 23.91 -18.97
CA ALA A 4 -11.97 22.99 -18.38
C ALA A 4 -11.16 21.90 -17.67
N PHE A 5 -11.22 21.89 -16.34
CA PHE A 5 -10.76 20.75 -15.55
C PHE A 5 -11.79 19.64 -15.73
N LEU A 6 -11.41 18.60 -16.46
CA LEU A 6 -12.18 17.38 -16.57
C LEU A 6 -12.04 16.66 -15.23
N VAL A 7 -13.02 16.82 -14.35
CA VAL A 7 -13.17 15.97 -13.17
C VAL A 7 -13.60 14.60 -13.69
N CYS A 8 -12.64 13.72 -13.92
CA CYS A 8 -12.93 12.30 -14.17
C CYS A 8 -13.48 11.72 -12.87
N ALA A 9 -14.80 11.68 -12.74
CA ALA A 9 -15.47 10.94 -11.69
C ALA A 9 -15.13 9.45 -11.87
N LEU A 10 -14.20 8.94 -11.07
CA LEU A 10 -13.87 7.53 -11.02
C LEU A 10 -15.05 6.80 -10.35
N VAL A 11 -15.77 5.97 -11.11
CA VAL A 11 -16.85 5.15 -10.55
C VAL A 11 -16.23 3.86 -10.04
N LEU A 12 -16.21 3.71 -8.72
CA LEU A 12 -15.68 2.57 -7.99
C LEU A 12 -16.79 1.51 -7.90
N LEU A 13 -16.67 0.40 -8.63
CA LEU A 13 -17.46 -0.81 -8.39
C LEU A 13 -16.59 -1.78 -7.58
N ALA A 14 -16.62 -1.65 -6.25
CA ALA A 14 -16.11 -2.68 -5.38
C ALA A 14 -17.12 -3.83 -5.36
N ILE A 15 -16.94 -4.84 -6.23
CA ILE A 15 -17.58 -6.14 -6.01
C ILE A 15 -16.78 -6.78 -4.88
N VAL A 16 -17.14 -6.46 -3.63
CA VAL A 16 -16.70 -7.25 -2.48
C VAL A 16 -17.40 -8.59 -2.65
N GLY A 17 -16.66 -9.60 -3.12
CA GLY A 17 -17.16 -10.97 -3.14
C GLY A 17 -17.70 -11.28 -1.74
N VAL A 18 -18.99 -11.61 -1.66
CA VAL A 18 -19.58 -12.13 -0.42
C VAL A 18 -18.98 -13.52 -0.22
N GLY A 19 -17.76 -13.56 0.31
CA GLY A 19 -17.06 -14.78 0.66
C GLY A 19 -17.82 -15.44 1.81
N HIS A 20 -18.64 -16.43 1.48
CA HIS A 20 -18.93 -17.50 2.44
C HIS A 20 -17.58 -18.08 2.85
N SER A 21 -17.31 -18.20 4.15
CA SER A 21 -16.12 -18.84 4.68
C SER A 21 -15.94 -20.21 4.01
N ALA A 22 -15.06 -20.28 3.03
CA ALA A 22 -14.74 -21.50 2.31
C ALA A 22 -13.33 -21.90 2.72
N ILE A 23 -13.17 -23.13 3.22
CA ILE A 23 -11.84 -23.70 3.44
C ILE A 23 -11.24 -23.95 2.06
N VAL A 24 -10.31 -23.10 1.64
CA VAL A 24 -9.51 -23.31 0.44
C VAL A 24 -8.21 -23.98 0.89
N HIS A 25 -7.97 -25.22 0.43
CA HIS A 25 -6.73 -25.98 0.70
C HIS A 25 -6.31 -26.17 2.17
N GLY A 26 -7.25 -26.15 3.13
CA GLY A 26 -6.96 -26.41 4.54
C GLY A 26 -6.48 -25.18 5.32
N GLN A 27 -6.43 -24.01 4.68
CA GLN A 27 -6.23 -22.70 5.31
C GLN A 27 -7.58 -21.98 5.40
N THR A 28 -7.79 -21.22 6.48
CA THR A 28 -8.98 -20.39 6.66
C THR A 28 -8.92 -19.20 5.72
N ASP A 29 -9.96 -19.02 4.90
CA ASP A 29 -10.11 -17.86 4.02
C ASP A 29 -10.56 -16.62 4.82
N TYR A 30 -9.71 -15.59 4.83
CA TYR A 30 -9.94 -14.29 5.48
C TYR A 30 -10.22 -13.15 4.49
N SER A 31 -10.45 -13.44 3.21
CA SER A 31 -10.64 -12.42 2.16
C SER A 31 -11.75 -11.43 2.50
N HIS A 32 -12.85 -11.90 3.08
CA HIS A 32 -13.99 -11.08 3.52
C HIS A 32 -13.66 -10.09 4.66
N ALA A 33 -12.56 -10.32 5.39
CA ALA A 33 -12.10 -9.47 6.48
C ALA A 33 -11.08 -8.41 6.02
N VAL A 34 -10.64 -8.44 4.76
CA VAL A 34 -9.82 -7.38 4.17
C VAL A 34 -10.72 -6.29 3.61
N ARG A 35 -10.58 -5.07 4.14
CA ARG A 35 -11.35 -3.91 3.70
C ARG A 35 -10.55 -3.09 2.70
N PHE A 36 -11.15 -2.80 1.57
CA PHE A 36 -10.66 -1.72 0.71
C PHE A 36 -10.87 -0.38 1.44
N VAL A 37 -9.81 0.41 1.58
CA VAL A 37 -9.85 1.71 2.25
C VAL A 37 -9.95 2.81 1.22
N ASP A 38 -8.99 2.85 0.30
CA ASP A 38 -8.88 3.86 -0.75
C ASP A 38 -7.91 3.40 -1.83
N HIS A 39 -7.87 4.11 -2.95
CA HIS A 39 -6.76 4.04 -3.88
C HIS A 39 -6.39 5.41 -4.43
N TYR A 40 -5.14 5.55 -4.84
CA TYR A 40 -4.65 6.75 -5.51
C TYR A 40 -3.98 6.40 -6.82
N THR A 41 -4.04 7.33 -7.76
CA THR A 41 -3.35 7.19 -9.05
C THR A 41 -2.31 8.28 -9.24
N TYR A 42 -1.20 7.93 -9.87
CA TYR A 42 -0.17 8.87 -10.29
C TYR A 42 0.27 8.56 -11.72
N THR A 43 0.27 9.55 -12.60
CA THR A 43 0.77 9.39 -13.96
C THR A 43 2.19 9.94 -14.05
N SER A 44 3.16 9.09 -14.37
CA SER A 44 4.55 9.54 -14.56
C SER A 44 4.70 10.44 -15.79
N SER A 45 5.84 11.13 -15.85
CA SER A 45 6.23 11.89 -17.05
C SER A 45 6.36 11.04 -18.32
N THR A 46 6.48 9.71 -18.19
CA THR A 46 6.52 8.76 -19.32
C THR A 46 5.13 8.24 -19.70
N GLY A 47 4.05 8.72 -19.07
CA GLY A 47 2.68 8.29 -19.34
C GLY A 47 2.27 6.97 -18.66
N ARG A 48 3.13 6.37 -17.82
CA ARG A 48 2.76 5.19 -17.03
C ARG A 48 1.83 5.60 -15.89
N VAL A 49 0.75 4.87 -15.71
CA VAL A 49 -0.22 5.13 -14.64
C VAL A 49 0.04 4.14 -13.51
N TYR A 50 0.38 4.68 -12.34
CA TYR A 50 0.51 3.93 -11.10
C TYR A 50 -0.82 3.95 -10.35
N LEU A 51 -1.15 2.82 -9.74
CA LEU A 51 -2.28 2.63 -8.84
C LEU A 51 -1.74 2.16 -7.49
N TYR A 52 -2.04 2.92 -6.44
CA TYR A 52 -1.69 2.63 -5.06
C TYR A 52 -2.96 2.26 -4.32
N SER A 53 -3.16 0.97 -4.05
CA SER A 53 -4.37 0.47 -3.39
C SER A 53 -4.10 0.22 -1.91
N ILE A 54 -4.95 0.76 -1.05
CA ILE A 54 -4.83 0.65 0.40
C ILE A 54 -5.88 -0.33 0.91
N PHE A 55 -5.41 -1.33 1.62
CA PHE A 55 -6.24 -2.33 2.27
C PHE A 55 -6.02 -2.27 3.78
N GLN A 56 -7.05 -2.64 4.55
CA GLN A 56 -6.96 -2.78 6.00
C GLN A 56 -7.36 -4.19 6.39
N ASN A 57 -6.54 -4.82 7.23
CA ASN A 57 -6.92 -6.07 7.86
C ASN A 57 -7.90 -5.78 9.02
N ALA A 58 -9.16 -6.19 8.87
CA ALA A 58 -10.18 -6.05 9.92
C ALA A 58 -10.47 -7.37 10.65
N SER A 59 -9.67 -8.40 10.43
CA SER A 59 -9.72 -9.67 11.16
C SER A 59 -8.94 -9.58 12.48
N PRO A 60 -9.15 -10.52 13.42
CA PRO A 60 -8.31 -10.64 14.61
C PRO A 60 -6.96 -11.34 14.33
N GLU A 61 -6.76 -11.88 13.12
CA GLU A 61 -5.53 -12.61 12.76
C GLU A 61 -4.55 -11.75 11.98
N THR A 62 -3.29 -12.15 11.95
CA THR A 62 -2.31 -11.57 11.02
C THR A 62 -2.47 -12.20 9.66
N LEU A 63 -2.59 -11.41 8.60
CA LEU A 63 -2.91 -11.90 7.26
C LEU A 63 -1.78 -11.69 6.26
N ASP A 64 -1.60 -12.66 5.37
CA ASP A 64 -1.01 -12.42 4.05
C ASP A 64 -2.16 -12.03 3.12
N VAL A 65 -2.05 -10.85 2.50
CA VAL A 65 -3.08 -10.28 1.64
C VAL A 65 -2.55 -10.30 0.21
N TYR A 66 -3.30 -10.90 -0.70
CA TYR A 66 -3.08 -10.88 -2.13
C TYR A 66 -4.16 -10.06 -2.80
N ALA A 67 -3.80 -9.22 -3.76
CA ALA A 67 -4.77 -8.55 -4.61
C ALA A 67 -4.39 -8.70 -6.08
N SER A 68 -5.38 -9.06 -6.89
CA SER A 68 -5.34 -8.98 -8.34
C SER A 68 -6.31 -7.90 -8.80
N VAL A 69 -5.89 -7.14 -9.81
CA VAL A 69 -6.64 -6.00 -10.34
C VAL A 69 -6.80 -6.15 -11.84
N LYS A 70 -7.99 -5.79 -12.33
CA LYS A 70 -8.23 -5.51 -13.76
C LYS A 70 -8.61 -4.05 -13.89
N VAL A 71 -8.10 -3.39 -14.91
CA VAL A 71 -8.40 -1.98 -15.19
C VAL A 71 -9.06 -1.84 -16.55
N PHE A 72 -10.03 -0.94 -16.63
CA PHE A 72 -10.87 -0.74 -17.80
C PHE A 72 -10.83 0.71 -18.27
N ASN A 73 -10.86 0.91 -19.59
CA ASN A 73 -11.02 2.24 -20.18
C ASN A 73 -12.49 2.71 -20.14
N ALA A 74 -12.73 3.94 -20.61
CA ALA A 74 -14.07 4.54 -20.62
C ALA A 74 -15.10 3.79 -21.49
N ALA A 75 -14.65 2.94 -22.42
CA ALA A 75 -15.51 2.07 -23.24
C ALA A 75 -15.85 0.74 -22.54
N GLY A 76 -15.39 0.52 -21.30
CA GLY A 76 -15.59 -0.72 -20.55
C GLY A 76 -14.71 -1.87 -21.03
N GLN A 77 -13.64 -1.59 -21.80
CA GLN A 77 -12.71 -2.61 -22.27
C GLN A 77 -11.56 -2.77 -21.27
N ILE A 78 -11.13 -4.00 -21.02
CA ILE A 78 -9.94 -4.29 -20.19
C ILE A 78 -8.71 -3.75 -20.92
N VAL A 79 -7.93 -2.91 -20.25
CA VAL A 79 -6.65 -2.36 -20.74
C VAL A 79 -5.46 -2.78 -19.88
N GLY A 80 -5.70 -3.53 -18.79
CA GLY A 80 -4.62 -4.08 -17.99
C GLY A 80 -5.08 -5.02 -16.90
N ALA A 81 -4.18 -5.89 -16.48
CA ALA A 81 -4.33 -6.72 -15.29
C ALA A 81 -2.98 -6.91 -14.60
N LYS A 82 -2.96 -6.86 -13.26
CA LYS A 82 -1.76 -7.05 -12.42
C LYS A 82 -2.15 -7.73 -11.12
N SER A 83 -1.18 -8.26 -10.39
CA SER A 83 -1.36 -8.78 -9.04
C SER A 83 -0.17 -8.44 -8.16
N ASN A 84 -0.38 -8.39 -6.85
CA ASN A 84 0.64 -8.13 -5.85
C ASN A 84 0.20 -8.76 -4.51
N ASP A 85 1.14 -8.98 -3.60
CA ASP A 85 0.89 -9.46 -2.25
C ASP A 85 1.64 -8.63 -1.21
N GLU A 86 1.08 -8.56 -0.01
CA GLU A 86 1.73 -8.04 1.17
C GLU A 86 1.52 -8.98 2.33
N ARG A 87 2.60 -9.22 3.07
CA ARG A 87 2.64 -10.27 4.10
C ARG A 87 2.62 -9.69 5.49
N ALA A 88 2.17 -10.52 6.44
CA ALA A 88 2.21 -10.23 7.87
C ALA A 88 1.45 -8.97 8.28
N VAL A 89 0.34 -8.64 7.61
CA VAL A 89 -0.49 -7.47 7.90
C VAL A 89 -1.21 -7.69 9.24
N PRO A 90 -0.86 -6.96 10.31
CA PRO A 90 -1.42 -7.21 11.64
C PRO A 90 -2.91 -6.82 11.71
N PRO A 91 -3.65 -7.34 12.71
CA PRO A 91 -5.01 -6.91 12.99
C PRO A 91 -5.13 -5.38 13.11
N GLY A 92 -6.09 -4.80 12.41
CA GLY A 92 -6.38 -3.36 12.43
C GLY A 92 -5.46 -2.49 11.58
N GLU A 93 -4.33 -3.01 11.08
CA GLU A 93 -3.35 -2.24 10.34
C GLU A 93 -3.66 -2.15 8.84
N LYS A 94 -3.13 -1.09 8.22
CA LYS A 94 -3.22 -0.85 6.77
C LYS A 94 -1.98 -1.36 6.05
N THR A 95 -2.18 -1.82 4.82
CA THR A 95 -1.11 -2.10 3.86
C THR A 95 -1.36 -1.37 2.55
N ILE A 96 -0.35 -1.31 1.68
CA ILE A 96 -0.40 -0.65 0.39
C ILE A 96 0.18 -1.56 -0.68
N MET A 97 -0.53 -1.69 -1.80
CA MET A 97 -0.05 -2.40 -2.98
C MET A 97 0.06 -1.44 -4.16
N GLN A 98 1.21 -1.49 -4.82
CA GLN A 98 1.49 -0.70 -6.02
C GLN A 98 1.31 -1.56 -7.28
N PHE A 99 0.56 -1.04 -8.23
CA PHE A 99 0.41 -1.56 -9.59
C PHE A 99 0.79 -0.48 -10.60
N TYR A 100 1.17 -0.87 -11.80
CA TYR A 100 1.41 0.08 -12.89
C TYR A 100 0.87 -0.47 -14.21
N PHE A 101 0.40 0.46 -15.04
CA PHE A 101 -0.23 0.20 -16.32
C PHE A 101 0.34 1.14 -17.38
N ASP A 102 0.38 0.64 -18.62
CA ASP A 102 0.93 1.37 -19.77
C ASP A 102 -0.10 2.31 -20.40
N GLU A 103 -1.39 2.15 -20.08
CA GLU A 103 -2.50 2.94 -20.60
C GLU A 103 -3.38 3.51 -19.48
N PRO A 104 -4.01 4.69 -19.68
CA PRO A 104 -5.00 5.24 -18.76
C PRO A 104 -6.23 4.34 -18.61
N PHE A 105 -6.81 4.33 -17.42
CA PHE A 105 -8.02 3.61 -17.09
C PHE A 105 -8.98 4.50 -16.29
N THR A 106 -10.26 4.12 -16.27
CA THR A 106 -11.33 4.83 -15.55
C THR A 106 -12.01 3.98 -14.49
N THR A 107 -11.83 2.66 -14.53
CA THR A 107 -12.44 1.72 -13.60
C THR A 107 -11.44 0.66 -13.21
N VAL A 108 -11.48 0.25 -11.93
CA VAL A 108 -10.65 -0.82 -11.37
C VAL A 108 -11.59 -1.87 -10.76
N GLU A 109 -11.39 -3.12 -11.14
CA GLU A 109 -12.00 -4.28 -10.49
C GLU A 109 -10.92 -4.96 -9.64
N TYR A 110 -11.24 -5.19 -8.36
CA TYR A 110 -10.37 -5.87 -7.42
C TYR A 110 -10.87 -7.28 -7.15
N ASN A 111 -9.95 -8.25 -7.13
CA ASN A 111 -10.13 -9.54 -6.49
C ASN A 111 -9.07 -9.68 -5.40
N VAL A 112 -9.52 -9.72 -4.14
CA VAL A 112 -8.67 -9.75 -2.94
C VAL A 112 -8.81 -11.09 -2.28
N GLU A 113 -7.68 -11.71 -1.99
CA GLU A 113 -7.56 -12.99 -1.30
C GLU A 113 -6.74 -12.79 -0.03
N ALA A 114 -7.10 -13.46 1.06
CA ALA A 114 -6.31 -13.41 2.28
C ALA A 114 -6.36 -14.70 3.07
N GLU A 115 -5.23 -15.02 3.70
CA GLU A 115 -5.05 -16.16 4.59
C GLU A 115 -4.22 -15.78 5.80
N GLU A 116 -4.23 -16.60 6.84
CA GLU A 116 -3.38 -16.39 8.01
C GLU A 116 -1.90 -16.44 7.62
N SER A 117 -1.14 -15.44 8.05
CA SER A 117 0.28 -15.30 7.74
C SER A 117 1.14 -16.29 8.52
N TRP A 118 2.09 -16.93 7.84
CA TRP A 118 3.17 -17.66 8.49
C TRP A 118 4.25 -16.75 9.06
N TYR A 119 4.19 -15.44 8.80
CA TYR A 119 5.16 -14.48 9.30
C TYR A 119 4.68 -13.77 10.55
N THR A 120 5.60 -13.47 11.46
CA THR A 120 5.28 -12.70 12.66
C THR A 120 4.97 -11.24 12.29
N PRO A 121 3.84 -10.66 12.76
CA PRO A 121 3.53 -9.25 12.56
C PRO A 121 4.50 -8.35 13.33
N VAL A 122 5.07 -7.34 12.68
CA VAL A 122 6.01 -6.39 13.33
C VAL A 122 5.62 -4.93 13.19
N ILE A 123 4.86 -4.54 12.16
CA ILE A 123 4.61 -3.13 11.84
C ILE A 123 3.78 -2.41 12.92
N GLN A 124 2.93 -3.12 13.66
CA GLN A 124 2.14 -2.59 14.79
C GLN A 124 3.01 -2.15 15.97
N ASN A 125 4.27 -2.60 16.02
CA ASN A 125 5.24 -2.20 17.03
C ASN A 125 6.25 -1.15 16.52
N LEU A 126 6.08 -0.68 15.28
CA LEU A 126 6.88 0.40 14.73
C LEU A 126 6.19 1.73 14.98
N ALA A 127 6.96 2.73 15.39
CA ALA A 127 6.52 4.12 15.39
C ALA A 127 7.37 4.91 14.39
N PHE A 128 6.80 5.97 13.83
CA PHE A 128 7.54 6.86 12.94
C PHE A 128 7.24 8.32 13.22
N GLU A 129 8.23 9.16 12.94
CA GLU A 129 8.10 10.62 12.89
C GLU A 129 8.59 11.09 11.51
N SER A 130 7.97 12.15 11.00
CA SER A 130 8.34 12.77 9.72
C SER A 130 8.56 14.25 9.89
N HIS A 131 9.61 14.76 9.25
CA HIS A 131 9.92 16.19 9.20
C HIS A 131 10.03 16.64 7.75
N THR A 132 9.18 17.58 7.36
CA THR A 132 9.26 18.23 6.07
C THR A 132 10.52 19.09 5.96
N ALA A 133 11.27 18.85 4.89
CA ALA A 133 12.43 19.63 4.50
C ALA A 133 12.34 20.00 3.01
N LEU A 134 13.39 20.64 2.46
CA LEU A 134 13.38 21.08 1.07
C LEU A 134 13.16 19.91 0.10
N LYS A 135 11.95 19.82 -0.47
CA LYS A 135 11.56 18.81 -1.48
C LYS A 135 11.70 17.36 -1.00
N LYS A 136 11.49 17.12 0.30
CA LYS A 136 11.62 15.78 0.90
C LYS A 136 11.02 15.71 2.29
N GLU A 137 10.71 14.49 2.71
CA GLU A 137 10.49 14.14 4.10
C GLU A 137 11.73 13.44 4.66
N ILE A 138 12.13 13.81 5.87
CA ILE A 138 13.10 13.06 6.68
C ILE A 138 12.26 12.24 7.66
N VAL A 139 12.26 10.93 7.48
CA VAL A 139 11.46 10.01 8.30
C VAL A 139 12.41 9.22 9.20
N SER A 140 12.04 9.08 10.47
CA SER A 140 12.64 8.15 11.43
C SER A 140 11.64 7.05 11.75
N VAL A 141 12.08 5.79 11.74
CA VAL A 141 11.27 4.64 12.16
C VAL A 141 11.97 3.90 13.28
N ILE A 142 11.32 3.76 14.43
CA ILE A 142 11.81 3.05 15.61
C ILE A 142 11.01 1.76 15.83
N ASN A 143 11.71 0.68 16.17
CA ASN A 143 11.09 -0.58 16.55
C ASN A 143 10.96 -0.70 18.07
N HIS A 144 9.73 -0.60 18.60
CA HIS A 144 9.42 -0.81 20.02
C HIS A 144 9.11 -2.27 20.37
N GLY A 145 9.06 -3.16 19.38
CA GLY A 145 8.83 -4.58 19.57
C GLY A 145 10.05 -5.31 20.14
N HIS A 146 9.86 -6.60 20.42
CA HIS A 146 10.90 -7.50 20.93
C HIS A 146 11.58 -8.32 19.83
N GLU A 147 11.01 -8.32 18.62
CA GLU A 147 11.54 -9.03 17.45
C GLU A 147 12.15 -8.04 16.45
N PRO A 148 13.20 -8.44 15.69
CA PRO A 148 13.66 -7.65 14.56
C PRO A 148 12.58 -7.50 13.49
N ALA A 149 12.33 -6.25 13.07
CA ALA A 149 11.40 -5.95 11.99
C ALA A 149 12.15 -6.00 10.65
N ARG A 150 11.89 -7.01 9.82
CA ARG A 150 12.63 -7.25 8.57
C ARG A 150 11.95 -6.63 7.38
N TYR A 151 12.78 -6.20 6.43
CA TYR A 151 12.37 -5.62 5.16
C TYR A 151 11.39 -4.45 5.32
N VAL A 152 11.52 -3.69 6.42
CA VAL A 152 10.64 -2.56 6.71
C VAL A 152 10.75 -1.57 5.57
N LYS A 153 9.63 -1.30 4.89
CA LYS A 153 9.55 -0.36 3.80
C LYS A 153 8.56 0.73 4.16
N VAL A 154 9.01 1.96 4.03
CA VAL A 154 8.14 3.13 4.16
C VAL A 154 7.70 3.53 2.77
N HIS A 155 6.39 3.56 2.56
CA HIS A 155 5.73 4.03 1.36
C HIS A 155 5.22 5.44 1.63
N CYS A 156 5.62 6.42 0.82
CA CYS A 156 5.18 7.80 0.94
C CYS A 156 4.48 8.25 -0.35
N LEU A 157 3.20 8.60 -0.22
CA LEU A 157 2.45 9.34 -1.22
C LEU A 157 2.51 10.82 -0.88
N PHE A 158 2.98 11.63 -1.81
CA PHE A 158 3.04 13.09 -1.68
C PHE A 158 1.84 13.70 -2.40
N PHE A 159 1.15 14.63 -1.74
CA PHE A 159 -0.09 15.22 -2.22
C PHE A 159 0.02 16.74 -2.43
N SER A 160 -0.72 17.23 -3.42
CA SER A 160 -1.05 18.65 -3.58
C SER A 160 -2.56 18.78 -3.63
N GLY A 161 -3.18 19.21 -2.53
CA GLY A 161 -4.61 19.01 -2.30
C GLY A 161 -4.93 17.51 -2.24
N ASP A 162 -5.90 17.06 -3.02
CA ASP A 162 -6.32 15.65 -3.06
C ASP A 162 -5.56 14.82 -4.11
N GLU A 163 -4.67 15.44 -4.89
CA GLU A 163 -3.95 14.76 -5.99
C GLU A 163 -2.59 14.26 -5.54
N VAL A 164 -2.28 12.98 -5.81
CA VAL A 164 -0.93 12.44 -5.64
C VAL A 164 -0.01 13.01 -6.73
N VAL A 165 0.99 13.77 -6.31
CA VAL A 165 1.98 14.38 -7.20
C VAL A 165 3.25 13.55 -7.33
N TYR A 166 3.53 12.68 -6.36
CA TYR A 166 4.69 11.81 -6.39
C TYR A 166 4.54 10.65 -5.41
N TYR A 167 5.28 9.58 -5.67
CA TYR A 167 5.45 8.47 -4.76
C TYR A 167 6.92 8.16 -4.59
N ASN A 168 7.34 7.98 -3.35
CA ASN A 168 8.67 7.48 -3.03
C ASN A 168 8.55 6.35 -2.01
N SER A 169 9.45 5.39 -2.06
CA SER A 169 9.55 4.36 -1.04
C SER A 169 11.00 3.97 -0.82
N ARG A 170 11.32 3.59 0.42
CA ARG A 170 12.63 3.07 0.79
C ARG A 170 12.53 2.01 1.86
N TYR A 171 13.52 1.12 1.86
CA TYR A 171 13.74 0.18 2.96
C TYR A 171 14.46 0.89 4.10
N PHE A 172 13.86 0.84 5.28
CA PHE A 172 14.38 1.38 6.53
C PHE A 172 14.99 0.22 7.29
N THR A 173 16.20 -0.17 6.91
CA THR A 173 16.85 -1.37 7.44
C THR A 173 18.33 -1.13 7.71
N ASP A 174 18.90 -1.91 8.63
CA ASP A 174 20.34 -2.02 8.81
C ASP A 174 20.96 -2.98 7.78
N ARG A 175 22.26 -3.28 7.92
CA ARG A 175 23.00 -4.18 6.99
C ARG A 175 22.51 -5.65 6.96
N HIS A 176 21.56 -6.03 7.82
CA HIS A 176 20.93 -7.35 7.87
C HIS A 176 19.45 -7.29 7.45
N ASP A 177 19.07 -6.22 6.74
CA ASP A 177 17.72 -6.01 6.24
C ASP A 177 16.64 -5.93 7.34
N GLU A 178 16.99 -5.39 8.51
CA GLU A 178 16.07 -5.27 9.65
C GLU A 178 16.24 -3.99 10.48
N ILE A 179 15.20 -3.63 11.23
CA ILE A 179 15.25 -2.71 12.36
C ILE A 179 15.23 -3.56 13.63
N LYS A 180 16.34 -3.58 14.37
CA LYS A 180 16.44 -4.33 15.64
C LYS A 180 15.58 -3.71 16.75
N PRO A 181 15.19 -4.49 17.76
CA PRO A 181 14.48 -3.98 18.95
C PRO A 181 15.18 -2.75 19.56
N GLY A 182 14.40 -1.70 19.81
CA GLY A 182 14.86 -0.42 20.37
C GLY A 182 15.78 0.38 19.46
N LYS A 183 15.92 0.03 18.18
CA LYS A 183 16.71 0.79 17.21
C LYS A 183 15.81 1.61 16.29
N GLU A 184 16.38 2.71 15.84
CA GLU A 184 15.80 3.64 14.89
C GLU A 184 16.64 3.67 13.61
N ILE A 185 15.96 3.78 12.46
CA ILE A 185 16.57 4.08 11.17
C ILE A 185 15.93 5.35 10.61
N THR A 186 16.76 6.31 10.19
CA THR A 186 16.33 7.57 9.57
C THR A 186 16.74 7.59 8.11
N GLN A 187 15.81 7.94 7.21
CA GLN A 187 16.10 8.13 5.79
C GLN A 187 15.30 9.27 5.17
N GLU A 188 15.75 9.72 4.01
CA GLU A 188 15.06 10.74 3.22
C GLU A 188 14.17 10.10 2.15
N LEU A 189 12.95 10.63 2.03
CA LEU A 189 12.02 10.36 0.93
C LEU A 189 11.85 11.66 0.14
N SER A 190 12.51 11.74 -1.02
CA SER A 190 12.49 12.94 -1.86
C SER A 190 11.24 13.02 -2.74
N CYS A 191 10.80 14.25 -3.01
CA CYS A 191 9.73 14.57 -3.94
C CYS A 191 10.18 15.73 -4.84
N PRO A 192 10.28 15.55 -6.17
CA PRO A 192 10.73 16.61 -7.07
C PRO A 192 9.67 17.71 -7.28
N HIS A 193 8.42 17.45 -6.89
CA HIS A 193 7.26 18.32 -7.08
C HIS A 193 6.89 19.06 -5.78
N PRO A 194 6.27 20.25 -5.85
CA PRO A 194 5.62 20.86 -4.70
C PRO A 194 4.52 19.94 -4.14
N TYR A 195 4.40 19.88 -2.82
CA TYR A 195 3.38 19.13 -2.10
C TYR A 195 3.00 19.87 -0.81
N ASP A 196 1.81 19.61 -0.27
CA ASP A 196 1.30 20.20 0.97
C ASP A 196 1.03 19.17 2.08
N SER A 197 0.95 17.89 1.72
CA SER A 197 0.67 16.80 2.66
C SER A 197 1.25 15.48 2.16
N ILE A 198 1.32 14.50 3.06
CA ILE A 198 1.84 13.16 2.79
C ILE A 198 0.96 12.09 3.42
N MET A 199 1.01 10.88 2.88
CA MET A 199 0.54 9.66 3.53
C MET A 199 1.69 8.65 3.62
N LEU A 200 1.99 8.22 4.84
CA LEU A 200 3.00 7.19 5.13
C LEU A 200 2.31 5.87 5.51
N ILE A 201 2.69 4.78 4.84
CA ILE A 201 2.29 3.41 5.18
C ILE A 201 3.56 2.56 5.31
N LEU A 202 3.65 1.81 6.40
CA LEU A 202 4.77 0.90 6.65
C LEU A 202 4.35 -0.52 6.26
N THR A 203 5.22 -1.21 5.54
CA THR A 203 5.15 -2.66 5.34
C THR A 203 6.42 -3.30 5.90
N GLY A 204 6.35 -4.59 6.20
CA GLY A 204 7.45 -5.31 6.83
C GLY A 204 6.94 -6.54 7.57
N ARG A 205 7.85 -7.43 7.95
CA ARG A 205 7.51 -8.70 8.59
C ARG A 205 8.59 -9.18 9.54
N GLY A 206 8.25 -10.06 10.45
CA GLY A 206 9.20 -10.78 11.28
C GLY A 206 9.70 -12.06 10.63
N SER A 207 10.23 -12.97 11.44
CA SER A 207 10.57 -14.33 11.02
C SER A 207 9.32 -15.14 10.68
N ALA A 208 9.49 -16.14 9.80
CA ALA A 208 8.50 -17.20 9.61
C ALA A 208 8.36 -18.00 10.90
N ARG A 209 7.14 -18.49 11.18
CA ARG A 209 6.77 -19.35 12.30
C ARG A 209 6.89 -20.82 11.92
#